data_AF-J9DQA9-F1
#
_entry.id   AF-J9DQA9-F1
#
_cell.length_a   1.000
_cell.length_b   1.000
_cell.length_c   1.000
_cell.angle_alpha   90.00
_cell.angle_beta   90.00
_cell.angle_gamma   90.00
#
_symmetry.space_group_name_H-M   'P 1'
#
loop_
_entity.id
_entity.type
_entity.pdbx_description
1 polymer ?
#
loop_
_entity_poly.entity_id
_entity_poly.type
_entity_poly.pdbx_seq_one_letter_code
_entity_poly.pdbx_strand_id
1 'polypeptide(L)'
;MKEPTKFLGLADFNSVFLHEVPLLFRSGAVKLNAISPPDDSGYCTLGRNVDATRAAITHADHITAISNKNILRTFGNSVIRQSDIDVIIEMDHPLYKEAGSFQEKKIGEIIANNLADNDATLQTG
;
A
#
# COMPACT_ATOMS: atom_id res chain seq x y z
N MET A 1 -14.35 30.80 -10.48
CA MET A 1 -12.90 30.58 -10.32
C MET A 1 -12.65 30.23 -8.86
N LYS A 2 -12.15 29.03 -8.55
CA LYS A 2 -11.68 28.71 -7.19
C LYS A 2 -10.39 29.49 -6.97
N GLU A 3 -10.24 30.14 -5.82
CA GLU A 3 -8.99 30.81 -5.46
C GLU A 3 -7.81 29.82 -5.47
N PRO A 4 -6.60 30.27 -5.86
CA PRO A 4 -5.41 29.42 -5.83
C PRO A 4 -5.14 28.94 -4.42
N THR A 5 -5.02 27.62 -4.25
CA THR A 5 -4.71 26.99 -2.97
C THR A 5 -3.34 27.46 -2.48
N LYS A 6 -3.32 28.24 -1.39
CA LYS A 6 -2.09 28.73 -0.75
C LYS A 6 -1.40 27.57 -0.02
N PHE A 7 -0.17 27.24 -0.42
CA PHE A 7 0.64 26.26 0.29
C PHE A 7 1.10 26.84 1.64
N LEU A 8 0.78 26.15 2.74
CA LEU A 8 1.06 26.60 4.10
C LEU A 8 2.46 26.18 4.63
N GLY A 9 3.19 25.32 3.91
CA GLY A 9 4.52 24.85 4.33
C GLY A 9 4.50 23.94 5.56
N LEU A 10 3.39 23.23 5.82
CA LEU A 10 3.20 22.38 7.00
C LEU A 10 3.76 20.95 6.87
N ALA A 11 4.28 20.59 5.70
CA ALA A 11 4.76 19.24 5.41
C ALA A 11 6.02 19.30 4.56
N ASP A 12 6.93 18.37 4.81
CA ASP A 12 8.12 18.15 4.00
C ASP A 12 7.83 17.13 2.91
N PHE A 13 8.46 17.32 1.75
CA PHE A 13 8.37 16.41 0.61
C PHE A 13 9.76 15.87 0.28
N ASN A 14 9.94 14.56 0.43
CA ASN A 14 11.18 13.88 0.07
C ASN A 14 11.03 13.23 -1.30
N SER A 15 11.81 13.68 -2.28
CA SER A 15 11.83 13.09 -3.62
C SER A 15 12.65 11.81 -3.60
N VAL A 16 12.01 10.67 -3.83
CA VAL A 16 12.64 9.35 -3.89
C VAL A 16 11.84 8.44 -4.82
N PHE A 17 12.52 7.54 -5.53
CA PHE A 17 11.80 6.55 -6.34
C PHE A 17 11.14 5.50 -5.44
N LEU A 18 9.92 5.04 -5.80
CA LEU A 18 9.18 4.08 -4.98
C LEU A 18 9.97 2.79 -4.69
N HIS A 19 10.75 2.32 -5.67
CA HIS A 19 11.58 1.12 -5.51
C HIS A 19 12.77 1.32 -4.54
N GLU A 20 13.14 2.56 -4.25
CA GLU A 20 14.22 2.90 -3.30
C GLU A 20 13.70 3.11 -1.88
N VAL A 21 12.41 3.41 -1.69
CA VAL A 21 11.81 3.58 -0.36
C VAL A 21 12.11 2.39 0.59
N PRO A 22 12.04 1.12 0.15
CA PRO A 22 12.45 -0.02 0.98
C PRO A 22 13.91 0.04 1.48
N LEU A 23 14.83 0.65 0.72
CA LEU A 23 16.24 0.81 1.12
C LEU A 23 16.39 1.77 2.29
N LEU A 24 15.54 2.80 2.37
CA LEU A 24 15.56 3.78 3.46
C LEU A 24 15.24 3.13 4.81
N PHE A 25 14.33 2.16 4.83
CA PHE A 25 14.03 1.38 6.04
C PHE A 25 15.17 0.40 6.38
N ARG A 26 15.71 -0.29 5.37
CA ARG A 26 16.80 -1.26 5.56
C ARG A 26 18.11 -0.62 6.03
N SER A 27 18.39 0.60 5.59
CA SER A 27 19.57 1.36 6.04
C SER A 27 19.39 2.00 7.41
N GLY A 28 18.19 1.98 7.97
CA GLY A 28 17.84 2.68 9.20
C GLY A 28 17.68 4.20 9.05
N ALA A 29 17.69 4.72 7.82
CA ALA A 29 17.48 6.14 7.55
C ALA A 29 16.04 6.60 7.90
N VAL A 30 15.07 5.68 7.82
CA VAL A 30 13.67 5.92 8.23
C VAL A 30 13.20 4.76 9.10
N LYS A 31 12.45 5.06 10.16
CA LYS A 31 11.73 4.09 10.99
C LYS A 31 10.23 4.37 10.92
N LEU A 32 9.42 3.33 10.80
CA LEU A 32 7.96 3.44 10.72
C LEU A 32 7.32 2.28 11.48
N ASN A 33 6.24 2.58 12.21
CA ASN A 33 5.40 1.59 12.88
C ASN A 33 4.21 1.26 11.96
N ALA A 34 3.95 -0.01 11.68
CA ALA A 34 3.01 -0.44 10.63
C ALA A 34 1.97 -1.47 11.10
N ILE A 35 0.92 -1.68 10.28
CA ILE A 35 -0.43 -2.11 10.66
C ILE A 35 -0.91 -3.39 9.92
N SER A 36 -1.40 -4.46 10.60
CA SER A 36 -1.97 -5.68 9.94
C SER A 36 -2.84 -6.66 10.81
N PRO A 37 -4.00 -7.20 10.35
CA PRO A 37 -4.83 -8.22 11.04
C PRO A 37 -4.16 -9.61 11.19
N PRO A 38 -4.42 -10.40 12.26
CA PRO A 38 -4.15 -11.84 12.32
C PRO A 38 -5.23 -12.74 11.69
N ASP A 39 -4.82 -13.92 11.23
CA ASP A 39 -5.62 -15.08 10.78
C ASP A 39 -5.58 -16.21 11.82
N ASP A 40 -6.54 -17.15 11.72
CA ASP A 40 -6.74 -18.26 12.68
C ASP A 40 -5.56 -19.24 12.76
N SER A 41 -4.59 -19.16 11.85
CA SER A 41 -3.37 -19.97 11.85
C SER A 41 -2.18 -19.26 12.49
N GLY A 42 -2.40 -18.10 13.12
CA GLY A 42 -1.35 -17.30 13.77
C GLY A 42 -0.55 -16.43 12.80
N TYR A 43 -1.05 -16.21 11.59
CA TYR A 43 -0.41 -15.39 10.57
C TYR A 43 -1.26 -14.18 10.21
N CYS A 44 -0.62 -13.04 10.00
CA CYS A 44 -1.24 -11.80 9.59
C CYS A 44 -1.02 -11.52 8.10
N THR A 45 -1.84 -10.67 7.49
CA THR A 45 -1.69 -10.26 6.08
C THR A 45 -1.62 -8.75 5.90
N LEU A 46 -0.58 -8.27 5.21
CA LEU A 46 -0.47 -6.89 4.72
C LEU A 46 -1.53 -6.53 3.65
N GLY A 47 -2.25 -7.53 3.13
CA GLY A 47 -3.24 -7.35 2.09
C GLY A 47 -2.64 -6.76 0.82
N ARG A 48 -3.18 -5.64 0.34
CA ARG A 48 -2.70 -4.99 -0.89
C ARG A 48 -1.44 -4.13 -0.70
N ASN A 49 -1.01 -3.89 0.55
CA ASN A 49 0.07 -2.95 0.85
C ASN A 49 1.36 -3.69 1.22
N VAL A 50 1.97 -4.34 0.22
CA VAL A 50 3.24 -5.06 0.43
C VAL A 50 4.45 -4.16 0.19
N ASP A 51 4.38 -3.32 -0.85
CA ASP A 51 5.37 -2.35 -1.33
C ASP A 51 6.58 -2.04 -0.41
N ALA A 52 6.61 -0.86 0.19
CA ALA A 52 7.59 -0.46 1.19
C ALA A 52 7.17 -0.89 2.59
N THR A 53 5.88 -1.16 2.83
CA THR A 53 5.39 -1.62 4.14
C THR A 53 6.09 -2.88 4.61
N ARG A 54 6.38 -3.84 3.72
CA ARG A 54 7.12 -5.06 4.08
C ARG A 54 8.52 -4.78 4.60
N ALA A 55 9.22 -3.80 4.03
CA ALA A 55 10.53 -3.39 4.51
C ALA A 55 10.41 -2.65 5.85
N ALA A 56 9.42 -1.76 5.98
CA ALA A 56 9.17 -1.00 7.20
C ALA A 56 8.93 -1.92 8.41
N ILE A 57 7.97 -2.85 8.34
CA ILE A 57 7.64 -3.74 9.46
C ILE A 57 8.81 -4.62 9.91
N THR A 58 9.71 -4.97 9.00
CA THR A 58 10.82 -5.90 9.30
C THR A 58 11.93 -5.20 10.08
N HIS A 59 11.96 -3.86 10.05
CA HIS A 59 12.95 -3.02 10.71
C HIS A 59 12.30 -2.09 11.75
N ALA A 60 11.01 -2.28 12.03
CA ALA A 60 10.29 -1.52 13.04
C ALA A 60 10.69 -2.04 14.43
N ASP A 61 10.84 -1.11 15.37
CA ASP A 61 11.05 -1.47 16.78
C ASP A 61 9.74 -1.93 17.44
N HIS A 62 8.60 -1.52 16.90
CA HIS A 62 7.27 -1.83 17.40
C HIS A 62 6.23 -1.85 16.26
N ILE A 63 5.36 -2.85 16.25
CA ILE A 63 4.36 -3.10 15.21
C ILE A 63 2.97 -3.03 15.84
N THR A 64 2.18 -2.06 15.38
CA THR A 64 0.78 -1.87 15.83
C THR A 64 -0.16 -2.11 14.67
N ALA A 65 -1.06 -3.07 14.82
CA ALA A 65 -1.95 -3.58 13.81
C ALA A 65 -3.42 -3.17 13.95
N ILE A 66 -4.12 -3.10 12.82
CA ILE A 66 -5.58 -2.99 12.74
C ILE A 66 -6.09 -4.28 12.15
N SER A 67 -6.94 -4.97 12.90
CA SER A 67 -7.65 -6.14 12.41
C SER A 67 -8.95 -5.72 11.74
N ASN A 68 -9.04 -5.89 10.41
CA ASN A 68 -10.22 -5.55 9.62
C ASN A 68 -10.62 -6.74 8.74
N LYS A 69 -11.80 -7.31 8.97
CA LYS A 69 -12.31 -8.47 8.21
C LYS A 69 -12.50 -8.21 6.72
N ASN A 70 -12.56 -6.94 6.31
CA ASN A 70 -12.71 -6.55 4.92
C ASN A 70 -11.37 -6.60 4.14
N ILE A 71 -10.24 -6.76 4.82
CA ILE A 71 -8.93 -6.91 4.17
C ILE A 71 -8.80 -8.30 3.55
N LEU A 72 -8.38 -8.33 2.29
CA LEU A 72 -8.13 -9.57 1.56
C LEU A 72 -6.76 -10.15 1.91
N ARG A 73 -6.67 -11.47 2.00
CA ARG A 73 -5.39 -12.18 2.08
C ARG A 73 -4.78 -12.29 0.70
N THR A 74 -3.59 -11.72 0.53
CA THR A 74 -2.78 -11.83 -0.69
C THR A 74 -1.68 -12.87 -0.49
N PHE A 75 -1.17 -13.46 -1.57
CA PHE A 75 -0.06 -14.41 -1.53
C PHE A 75 1.30 -13.72 -1.66
N GLY A 76 2.38 -14.44 -1.33
CA GLY A 76 3.74 -13.96 -1.43
C GLY A 76 4.25 -13.29 -0.15
N ASN A 77 4.91 -12.14 -0.29
CA ASN A 77 5.59 -11.46 0.83
C ASN A 77 4.67 -10.65 1.76
N SER A 78 3.36 -10.84 1.64
CA SER A 78 2.32 -10.19 2.45
C SER A 78 2.13 -10.80 3.83
N VAL A 79 2.65 -12.01 4.06
CA VAL A 79 2.42 -12.78 5.28
C VAL A 79 3.38 -12.34 6.40
N ILE A 80 2.82 -12.15 7.60
CA ILE A 80 3.52 -11.78 8.84
C ILE A 80 3.16 -12.82 9.91
N ARG A 81 4.03 -13.09 10.88
CA ARG A 81 3.62 -13.89 12.05
C ARG A 81 2.95 -12.98 13.06
N GLN A 82 1.85 -13.43 13.66
CA GLN A 82 1.18 -12.67 14.73
C GLN A 82 2.11 -12.40 15.92
N SER A 83 3.06 -13.29 16.20
CA SER A 83 4.08 -13.11 17.24
C SER A 83 5.03 -11.93 17.00
N ASP A 84 5.13 -11.45 15.77
CA ASP A 84 5.97 -10.30 15.42
C ASP A 84 5.21 -8.98 15.66
N ILE A 85 3.93 -9.03 16.04
CA ILE A 85 3.07 -7.86 16.25
C ILE A 85 2.88 -7.60 17.75
N ASP A 86 3.15 -6.37 18.17
CA ASP A 86 3.08 -5.99 19.58
C ASP A 86 1.67 -5.61 20.05
N VAL A 87 0.91 -4.91 19.20
CA VAL A 87 -0.43 -4.41 19.54
C VAL A 87 -1.37 -4.66 18.37
N ILE A 88 -2.58 -5.17 18.64
CA ILE A 88 -3.62 -5.39 17.64
C ILE A 88 -4.89 -4.67 18.08
N ILE A 89 -5.47 -3.88 17.18
CA ILE A 89 -6.70 -3.12 17.36
C ILE A 89 -7.75 -3.69 16.42
N GLU A 90 -8.83 -4.25 16.94
CA GLU A 90 -9.94 -4.74 16.10
C GLU A 90 -10.81 -3.58 15.63
N MET A 91 -10.92 -3.40 14.32
CA MET A 91 -11.74 -2.34 13.72
C MET A 91 -12.15 -2.68 12.30
N ASP A 92 -13.45 -2.88 12.11
CA ASP A 92 -14.05 -3.08 10.80
C ASP A 92 -14.33 -1.74 10.11
N HIS A 93 -13.79 -1.56 8.92
CA HIS A 93 -14.12 -0.43 8.05
C HIS A 93 -14.17 -0.87 6.58
N PRO A 94 -15.07 -0.28 5.77
CA PRO A 94 -15.13 -0.59 4.35
C PRO A 94 -13.83 -0.17 3.64
N LEU A 95 -13.39 -0.99 2.69
CA LEU A 95 -12.24 -0.64 1.86
C LEU A 95 -12.61 0.45 0.85
N TYR A 96 -11.68 1.38 0.61
CA TYR A 96 -11.81 2.38 -0.43
C TYR A 96 -11.96 1.74 -1.81
N LYS A 97 -12.88 2.28 -2.62
CA LYS A 97 -13.13 1.91 -4.00
C LYS A 97 -13.24 3.19 -4.82
N GLU A 98 -12.50 3.23 -5.92
CA GLU A 98 -12.59 4.30 -6.90
C GLU A 98 -13.41 3.84 -8.11
N ALA A 99 -14.14 4.77 -8.72
CA ALA A 99 -14.90 4.52 -9.93
C ALA A 99 -14.31 5.35 -11.07
N GLY A 100 -14.08 4.72 -12.22
CA GLY A 100 -13.64 5.41 -13.42
C GLY A 100 -14.75 6.26 -14.06
N SER A 101 -14.35 7.36 -14.66
CA SER A 101 -15.15 8.26 -15.48
C SER A 101 -15.36 7.73 -16.90
N PHE A 102 -16.32 8.35 -17.61
CA PHE A 102 -16.56 8.06 -19.02
C PHE A 102 -15.34 8.37 -19.90
N GLN A 103 -14.61 9.45 -19.59
CA GLN A 103 -13.40 9.86 -20.30
C GLN A 103 -12.27 8.85 -20.12
N GLU A 104 -12.04 8.36 -18.89
CA GLU A 104 -11.04 7.33 -18.61
C GLU A 104 -11.34 6.03 -19.34
N LYS A 105 -12.63 5.65 -19.43
CA LYS A 105 -13.05 4.50 -20.23
C LYS A 105 -12.69 4.65 -21.71
N LYS A 106 -12.96 5.82 -22.30
CA LYS A 106 -12.62 6.11 -23.70
C LYS A 106 -11.11 6.07 -23.95
N ILE A 107 -10.30 6.55 -23.00
CA ILE A 107 -8.84 6.47 -23.07
C ILE A 107 -8.38 5.01 -23.01
N GLY A 108 -8.93 4.23 -22.08
CA GLY A 108 -8.66 2.80 -21.95
C GLY A 108 -8.95 2.01 -23.22
N GLU A 109 -10.08 2.30 -23.90
CA GLU A 109 -10.44 1.70 -25.19
C GLU A 109 -9.41 2.00 -26.29
N ILE A 110 -8.90 3.23 -26.35
CA ILE A 110 -7.87 3.61 -27.34
C ILE A 110 -6.55 2.87 -27.05
N ILE A 111 -6.12 2.81 -25.79
CA ILE A 111 -4.88 2.12 -25.40
C ILE A 111 -4.98 0.63 -25.73
N ALA A 112 -6.08 -0.02 -25.32
CA ALA A 112 -6.28 -1.45 -25.55
C ALA A 112 -6.26 -1.82 -27.05
N ASN A 113 -6.85 -0.98 -27.91
CA ASN A 113 -6.92 -1.27 -29.35
C ASN A 113 -5.64 -0.97 -30.13
N ASN A 114 -4.71 -0.16 -29.59
CA ASN A 114 -3.56 0.34 -30.36
C ASN A 114 -2.20 0.03 -29.74
N LEU A 115 -2.12 -0.31 -28.45
CA LEU A 115 -0.85 -0.38 -27.70
C LEU A 115 -0.65 -1.70 -26.94
N ALA A 116 -1.71 -2.47 -26.72
CA ALA A 116 -1.65 -3.72 -25.96
C ALA A 116 -1.78 -4.93 -26.92
N ASP A 117 -0.65 -5.43 -27.38
CA ASP A 117 -0.59 -6.65 -28.20
C ASP A 117 -0.86 -7.91 -27.36
N ASN A 118 -1.19 -9.00 -28.05
CA ASN A 118 -1.32 -10.30 -27.39
C ASN A 118 0.01 -10.70 -26.73
N ASP A 119 -0.09 -11.32 -25.55
CA ASP A 119 1.04 -11.76 -24.72
C ASP A 119 1.94 -10.62 -24.17
N ALA A 120 1.53 -9.36 -24.28
CA ALA A 120 2.25 -8.25 -23.67
C ALA A 120 2.26 -8.35 -22.14
N THR A 121 3.42 -8.07 -21.53
CA THR A 121 3.52 -7.85 -20.08
C THR A 121 3.07 -6.42 -19.78
N LEU A 122 1.93 -6.27 -19.12
CA LEU A 122 1.36 -4.97 -18.79
C LEU A 122 1.79 -4.50 -17.40
N GLN A 123 2.16 -3.22 -17.30
CA GLN A 123 2.29 -2.49 -16.05
C GLN A 123 1.54 -1.16 -16.19
N THR A 124 0.49 -0.99 -15.41
CA THR A 124 -0.35 0.22 -15.39
C THR A 124 -0.54 0.70 -13.95
N GLY A 125 -1.08 1.91 -13.81
CA GLY A 125 -1.55 2.47 -12.53
C GLY A 125 -3.03 2.20 -12.31
#